data_AF-A0A4Z0EGN8-F1
#
_entry.id   AF-A0A4Z0EGN8-F1
#
_cell.length_a   1.000
_cell.length_b   1.000
_cell.length_c   1.000
_cell.angle_alpha   90.00
_cell.angle_beta   90.00
_cell.angle_gamma   90.00
#
_symmetry.space_group_name_H-M   'P 1'
#
loop_
_entity.id
_entity.type
_entity.pdbx_description
1 polymer ?
#
loop_
_entity_poly.entity_id
_entity_poly.type
_entity_poly.pdbx_seq_one_letter_code
_entity_poly.pdbx_strand_id
1 'polypeptide(L)'
;MFDSTTSFSTLTRALLLAGSLLVGSCNGRSDATNGTGVTALPATMMGALHSMAQSSLALAPTGELDAYFAQLMRENHRAAVAMSALELKQGQDPALRNI
;
A
#
# COMPACT_ATOMS: atom_id res chain seq x y z
N MET A 1 -74.29 32.58 8.95
CA MET A 1 -74.05 32.70 10.39
C MET A 1 -72.62 33.19 10.55
N PHE A 2 -72.47 34.32 11.26
CA PHE A 2 -71.26 35.04 11.68
C PHE A 2 -70.15 34.11 12.24
N ASP A 3 -68.87 34.44 12.38
CA ASP A 3 -68.18 35.73 12.40
C ASP A 3 -66.66 35.54 12.15
N SER A 4 -66.06 36.65 11.72
CA SER A 4 -64.69 37.13 11.95
C SER A 4 -63.87 36.44 13.06
N THR A 5 -62.64 36.01 12.75
CA THR A 5 -61.48 36.23 13.62
C THR A 5 -60.20 36.24 12.78
N THR A 6 -59.63 37.44 12.65
CA THR A 6 -58.18 37.71 12.78
C THR A 6 -57.25 36.92 11.83
N SER A 7 -56.80 37.48 10.70
CA SER A 7 -55.88 38.63 10.62
C SER A 7 -54.78 38.62 11.70
N PHE A 8 -54.10 37.50 11.90
CA PHE A 8 -52.76 37.45 12.50
C PHE A 8 -52.01 36.26 11.88
N SER A 9 -50.72 36.41 11.59
CA SER A 9 -49.82 35.38 11.03
C SER A 9 -49.63 35.36 9.50
N THR A 10 -49.68 36.52 8.84
CA THR A 10 -48.82 36.78 7.68
C THR A 10 -47.45 37.26 8.16
N LEU A 11 -46.67 36.42 8.86
CA LEU A 11 -45.27 36.75 9.22
C LEU A 11 -44.42 35.57 9.77
N THR A 12 -44.72 34.33 9.39
CA THR A 12 -43.90 33.16 9.76
C THR A 12 -43.50 32.34 8.53
N ARG A 13 -43.14 33.04 7.44
CA ARG A 13 -42.26 32.51 6.39
C ARG A 13 -40.83 32.99 6.62
N ALA A 14 -40.36 32.81 7.84
CA ALA A 14 -38.96 32.96 8.19
C ALA A 14 -38.29 31.59 8.04
N LEU A 15 -37.52 31.49 6.96
CA LEU A 15 -36.20 30.87 6.99
C LEU A 15 -36.17 29.34 7.20
N LEU A 16 -36.26 28.63 6.06
CA LEU A 16 -35.71 27.30 5.83
C LEU A 16 -34.22 27.30 6.23
N LEU A 17 -33.94 26.98 7.50
CA LEU A 17 -32.58 26.79 8.00
C LEU A 17 -32.22 25.30 7.92
N ALA A 18 -31.33 25.02 6.97
CA ALA A 18 -30.28 24.00 7.01
C ALA A 18 -30.68 22.60 7.51
N GLY A 19 -30.99 21.74 6.53
CA GLY A 19 -31.10 20.30 6.73
C GLY A 19 -29.78 19.66 7.19
N SER A 20 -29.95 18.62 7.99
CA SER A 20 -29.13 17.41 8.01
C SER A 20 -27.62 17.60 8.30
N LEU A 21 -27.30 17.97 9.55
CA LEU A 21 -26.11 17.40 10.20
C LEU A 21 -26.35 15.90 10.35
N LEU A 22 -25.64 15.07 9.58
CA LEU A 22 -25.19 13.71 9.88
C LEU A 22 -24.68 13.06 8.58
N VAL A 23 -23.44 13.35 8.21
CA VAL A 23 -22.64 12.48 7.34
C VAL A 23 -21.32 12.23 8.06
N GLY A 24 -21.08 10.95 8.34
CA GLY A 24 -19.99 10.47 9.17
C GLY A 24 -18.62 10.83 8.63
N SER A 25 -17.81 11.47 9.48
CA SER A 25 -16.36 11.44 9.36
C SER A 25 -15.88 10.07 9.83
N CYS A 26 -16.07 9.06 8.99
CA CYS A 26 -15.17 7.92 8.95
C CYS A 26 -13.90 8.43 8.28
N ASN A 27 -13.05 9.16 9.01
CA ASN A 27 -11.65 9.23 8.64
C ASN A 27 -11.13 7.80 8.82
N GLY A 28 -11.20 7.01 7.75
CA GLY A 28 -10.46 5.79 7.62
C GLY A 28 -9.01 6.16 7.86
N ARG A 29 -8.54 5.85 9.07
CA ARG A 29 -7.14 5.88 9.39
C ARG A 29 -6.48 4.99 8.36
N SER A 30 -5.81 5.61 7.40
CA SER A 30 -4.83 4.88 6.60
C SER A 30 -3.72 4.56 7.58
N ASP A 31 -3.86 3.44 8.30
CA ASP A 31 -2.77 2.76 8.95
C ASP A 31 -1.85 2.28 7.81
N ALA A 32 -1.14 3.23 7.21
CA ALA A 32 -0.01 2.98 6.36
C ALA A 32 1.11 2.50 7.29
N THR A 33 1.08 1.20 7.61
CA THR A 33 2.24 0.35 7.94
C THR A 33 1.75 -0.96 8.55
N ASN A 34 1.06 -1.78 7.76
CA ASN A 34 1.08 -3.22 7.99
C ASN A 34 1.05 -3.96 6.65
N GLY A 35 2.25 -4.12 6.09
CA GLY A 35 2.49 -4.83 4.84
C GLY A 35 3.93 -4.65 4.41
N THR A 36 4.83 -5.49 4.95
CA THR A 36 6.21 -5.79 4.50
C THR A 36 7.10 -4.58 4.20
N GLY A 37 8.18 -4.38 4.96
CA GLY A 37 9.15 -3.26 4.85
C GLY A 37 9.95 -3.13 3.54
N VAL A 38 9.32 -3.27 2.39
CA VAL A 38 9.89 -3.10 1.04
C VAL A 38 9.51 -1.73 0.45
N THR A 39 8.79 -0.89 1.20
CA THR A 39 8.12 0.32 0.70
C THR A 39 9.04 1.49 0.29
N ALA A 40 10.36 1.30 0.28
CA ALA A 40 11.31 2.29 -0.24
C ALA A 40 12.54 1.65 -0.93
N LEU A 41 12.40 0.49 -1.56
CA LEU A 41 13.50 -0.09 -2.34
C LEU A 41 13.61 0.62 -3.71
N PRO A 42 14.80 1.05 -4.16
CA PRO A 42 14.93 1.71 -5.47
C PRO A 42 14.49 0.77 -6.59
N ALA A 43 13.94 1.35 -7.67
CA ALA A 43 13.36 0.59 -8.79
C ALA A 43 14.35 -0.44 -9.40
N THR A 44 15.65 -0.17 -9.33
CA THR A 44 16.72 -1.07 -9.77
C THR A 44 16.77 -2.37 -8.96
N MET A 45 16.62 -2.29 -7.63
CA MET A 45 16.54 -3.47 -6.75
C MET A 45 15.24 -4.23 -6.94
N MET A 46 14.12 -3.51 -7.11
CA MET A 46 12.82 -4.13 -7.38
C MET A 46 12.85 -4.95 -8.68
N GLY A 47 13.62 -4.51 -9.68
CA GLY A 47 13.85 -5.30 -10.90
C GLY A 47 14.52 -6.66 -10.62
N ALA A 48 15.53 -6.70 -9.75
CA ALA A 48 16.18 -7.94 -9.34
C ALA A 48 15.23 -8.87 -8.59
N LEU A 49 14.43 -8.33 -7.66
CA LEU A 49 13.40 -9.09 -6.94
C LEU A 49 12.32 -9.64 -7.88
N HIS A 50 11.89 -8.87 -8.87
CA HIS A 50 10.89 -9.33 -9.84
C HIS A 50 11.44 -10.47 -10.72
N SER A 51 12.68 -10.33 -11.20
CA SER A 51 13.35 -11.41 -11.96
C SER A 51 13.46 -12.70 -11.14
N MET A 52 13.82 -12.58 -9.86
CA MET A 52 13.87 -13.71 -8.93
C MET A 52 12.52 -14.38 -8.75
N ALA A 53 11.47 -13.57 -8.52
CA ALA A 53 10.12 -14.07 -8.33
C ALA A 53 9.61 -14.82 -9.57
N GLN A 54 9.80 -14.24 -10.76
CA GLN A 54 9.42 -14.88 -12.02
C GLN A 54 10.14 -16.20 -12.24
N SER A 55 11.46 -16.22 -12.03
CA SER A 55 12.27 -17.43 -12.20
C SER A 55 11.92 -18.51 -11.18
N SER A 56 11.61 -18.12 -9.94
CA SER A 56 11.20 -19.05 -8.88
C SER A 56 9.80 -19.63 -9.14
N LEU A 57 8.86 -18.81 -9.63
CA LEU A 57 7.51 -19.25 -10.02
C LEU A 57 7.53 -20.22 -11.22
N ALA A 58 8.54 -20.13 -12.08
CA ALA A 58 8.72 -21.02 -13.21
C ALA A 58 9.33 -22.39 -12.82
N LEU A 59 9.79 -22.56 -11.58
CA LEU A 59 10.31 -23.84 -11.10
C LEU A 59 9.15 -24.81 -10.83
N ALA A 60 9.20 -25.98 -11.46
CA ALA A 60 8.28 -27.05 -11.12
C ALA A 60 8.68 -27.68 -9.77
N PRO A 61 7.73 -27.91 -8.85
CA PRO A 61 7.98 -28.70 -7.65
C PRO A 61 8.53 -30.08 -8.04
N THR A 62 9.69 -30.44 -7.50
CA THR A 62 10.24 -31.79 -7.66
C THR A 62 9.69 -32.71 -6.56
N GLY A 63 9.59 -34.01 -6.83
CA GLY A 63 9.27 -35.00 -5.79
C GLY A 63 10.32 -35.08 -4.67
N GLU A 64 11.50 -34.52 -4.90
CA GLU A 64 12.60 -34.37 -3.95
C GLU A 64 12.61 -32.96 -3.35
N LEU A 65 12.33 -32.82 -2.05
CA LEU A 65 12.27 -31.52 -1.38
C LEU A 65 13.60 -30.76 -1.46
N ASP A 66 14.71 -31.45 -1.21
CA ASP A 66 16.05 -30.84 -1.19
C ASP A 66 16.44 -30.28 -2.56
N ALA A 67 16.09 -31.01 -3.64
CA ALA A 67 16.34 -30.54 -5.00
C ALA A 67 15.52 -29.29 -5.33
N TYR A 68 14.24 -29.26 -4.96
CA TYR A 68 13.39 -28.10 -5.17
C TYR A 68 13.87 -26.90 -4.34
N PHE A 69 14.17 -27.12 -3.06
CA PHE A 69 14.72 -26.10 -2.17
C PHE A 69 16.04 -25.54 -2.70
N ALA A 70 16.96 -26.39 -3.16
CA ALA A 70 18.22 -25.95 -3.76
C ALA A 70 17.96 -25.10 -5.02
N GLN A 71 16.98 -25.45 -5.85
CA GLN A 71 16.63 -24.65 -7.02
C GLN A 71 16.11 -23.26 -6.64
N LEU A 72 15.22 -23.17 -5.64
CA LEU A 72 14.73 -21.89 -5.10
C LEU A 72 15.88 -21.07 -4.50
N MET A 73 16.74 -21.70 -3.71
CA MET A 73 17.87 -21.03 -3.08
C MET A 73 18.86 -20.48 -4.11
N ARG A 74 19.10 -21.19 -5.22
CA ARG A 74 19.94 -20.64 -6.31
C ARG A 74 19.38 -19.34 -6.86
N GLU A 75 18.07 -19.26 -7.08
CA GLU A 75 17.46 -18.05 -7.61
C GLU A 75 17.47 -16.91 -6.59
N ASN A 76 17.19 -17.23 -5.32
CA ASN A 76 17.34 -16.28 -4.22
C ASN A 76 18.77 -15.70 -4.12
N HIS A 77 19.79 -16.55 -4.20
CA HIS A 77 21.18 -16.11 -4.13
C HIS A 77 21.59 -15.27 -5.35
N ARG A 78 21.11 -15.59 -6.55
CA ARG A 78 21.36 -14.76 -7.75
C ARG A 78 20.81 -13.34 -7.58
N ALA A 79 19.59 -13.22 -7.05
CA ALA A 79 18.98 -11.93 -6.76
C ALA A 79 19.78 -11.17 -5.71
N ALA A 80 20.20 -11.85 -4.63
CA ALA A 80 21.02 -11.25 -3.57
C ALA A 80 22.34 -10.70 -4.13
N VAL A 81 23.07 -11.49 -4.95
CA VAL A 81 24.31 -11.03 -5.59
C VAL A 81 24.07 -9.82 -6.50
N ALA A 82 23.00 -9.84 -7.30
CA ALA A 82 22.65 -8.71 -8.17
C ALA A 82 22.33 -7.46 -7.35
N MET A 83 21.56 -7.58 -6.27
CA MET A 83 21.24 -6.48 -5.37
C MET A 83 22.47 -5.95 -4.62
N SER A 84 23.34 -6.83 -4.11
CA SER A 84 24.61 -6.43 -3.49
C SER A 84 25.48 -5.64 -4.47
N ALA A 85 25.55 -6.07 -5.73
CA ALA A 85 26.28 -5.33 -6.76
C ALA A 85 25.65 -3.97 -7.07
N LEU A 86 24.32 -3.83 -6.97
CA LEU A 86 23.64 -2.55 -7.08
C LEU A 86 23.93 -1.66 -5.87
N GLU A 87 23.93 -2.20 -4.65
CA GLU A 87 24.25 -1.43 -3.44
C GLU A 87 25.70 -0.93 -3.43
N LEU A 88 26.65 -1.72 -3.91
CA LEU A 88 28.03 -1.26 -4.07
C LEU A 88 28.15 -0.09 -5.07
N LYS A 89 27.24 0.01 -6.04
CA LYS A 89 27.25 1.04 -7.09
C LYS A 89 26.44 2.28 -6.73
N GLN A 90 25.32 2.11 -6.03
CA GLN A 90 24.28 3.13 -5.84
C GLN A 90 24.03 3.46 -4.37
N GLY A 91 24.49 2.60 -3.45
CA GLY A 91 24.31 2.74 -2.02
C GLY A 91 25.14 3.89 -1.43
N GLN A 92 24.68 4.39 -0.29
CA GLN A 92 25.30 5.54 0.38
C GLN A 92 26.21 5.16 1.54
N ASP A 93 26.18 3.92 2.01
CA ASP A 93 27.03 3.46 3.10
C ASP A 93 28.45 3.20 2.60
N PRO A 94 29.45 4.02 2.99
CA PRO A 94 30.83 3.83 2.55
C PRO A 94 31.47 2.57 3.16
N ALA A 95 30.98 2.05 4.28
CA ALA A 95 31.53 0.85 4.91
C ALA A 95 31.38 -0.39 4.02
N LEU A 96 30.29 -0.47 3.24
CA LEU A 96 30.02 -1.58 2.33
C LEU A 96 31.05 -1.75 1.21
N ARG A 97 31.87 -0.74 0.93
CA ARG A 97 32.90 -0.81 -0.12
C ARG A 97 34.16 -1.55 0.34
N ASN A 98 34.24 -1.86 1.63
CA ASN A 98 35.43 -2.44 2.28
C ASN A 98 35.12 -3.78 2.98
N ILE A 99 33.98 -4.41 2.67
CA ILE A 99 33.60 -5.73 3.19
C ILE A 99 34.16 -6.86 2.33
#